data_AF-A0A0T6AHM9-F1
#
_entry.id   AF-A0A0T6AHM9-F1
#
_cell.length_a   1.000
_cell.length_b   1.000
_cell.length_c   1.000
_cell.angle_alpha   90.00
_cell.angle_beta   90.00
_cell.angle_gamma   90.00
#
_symmetry.space_group_name_H-M   'P 1'
#
loop_
_entity.id
_entity.type
_entity.pdbx_description
1 polymer ?
#
loop_
_entity_poly.entity_id
_entity_poly.type
_entity_poly.pdbx_seq_one_letter_code
_entity_poly.pdbx_strand_id
1 'polypeptide(L)'
;MRDEANPDVTLTHDTGCVTTLDKSQFAAQAHKGVTAAIPVLSEAQFAALAMGAHPYRVCQLHWHSADYHPLLEKMGIDWRERWREFEDDLERLKKNPGAVMTWDDADAASVPPNPEHLAHGGR
;
A
#
# COMPACT_ATOMS: atom_id res chain seq x y z
N MET A 1 11.77 -2.73 17.66
CA MET A 1 11.99 -2.12 16.33
C MET A 1 11.85 -0.60 16.37
N ARG A 2 10.68 -0.03 16.73
CA ARG A 2 10.50 1.44 16.70
C ARG A 2 11.53 2.17 17.55
N ASP A 3 11.65 1.80 18.81
CA ASP A 3 12.55 2.49 19.76
C ASP A 3 14.03 2.14 19.56
N GLU A 4 14.32 1.07 18.81
CA GLU A 4 15.66 0.53 18.65
C GLU A 4 16.34 1.01 17.37
N ALA A 5 15.64 0.93 16.23
CA ALA A 5 16.17 1.28 14.92
C ALA A 5 15.31 2.34 14.20
N ASN A 6 14.11 2.63 14.71
CA ASN A 6 13.14 3.55 14.11
C ASN A 6 12.97 3.37 12.58
N PRO A 7 12.70 2.14 12.09
CA PRO A 7 12.59 1.92 10.65
C PRO A 7 11.26 2.45 10.10
N ASP A 8 11.27 2.85 8.83
CA ASP A 8 10.08 3.24 8.09
C ASP A 8 9.27 2.05 7.56
N VAL A 9 9.93 0.91 7.39
CA VAL A 9 9.34 -0.33 6.90
C VAL A 9 10.16 -1.52 7.37
N THR A 10 9.50 -2.64 7.66
CA THR A 10 10.12 -3.95 7.83
C THR A 10 9.87 -4.79 6.58
N LEU A 11 10.94 -5.23 5.92
CA LEU A 11 10.85 -6.10 4.75
C LEU A 11 11.10 -7.56 5.14
N THR A 12 10.28 -8.46 4.60
CA THR A 12 10.42 -9.90 4.83
C THR A 12 10.41 -10.67 3.50
N HIS A 13 11.05 -11.84 3.48
CA HIS A 13 11.09 -12.73 2.31
C HIS A 13 10.07 -13.88 2.39
N ASP A 14 9.46 -14.07 3.56
CA ASP A 14 8.50 -15.14 3.83
C ASP A 14 7.12 -14.57 4.17
N THR A 15 6.07 -15.22 3.66
CA THR A 15 4.67 -14.79 3.84
C THR A 15 4.19 -14.98 5.28
N GLY A 16 4.74 -15.97 5.99
CA GLY A 16 4.52 -16.16 7.42
C GLY A 16 5.08 -14.98 8.21
N CYS A 17 6.31 -14.54 7.90
CA CYS A 17 6.90 -13.36 8.53
C CYS A 17 6.08 -12.08 8.30
N VAL A 18 5.60 -11.83 7.06
CA VAL A 18 4.72 -10.68 6.78
C VAL A 18 3.50 -10.75 7.69
N THR A 19 2.80 -11.88 7.68
CA THR A 19 1.54 -12.05 8.40
C THR A 19 1.72 -11.91 9.90
N THR A 20 2.72 -12.59 10.48
CA THR A 20 2.97 -12.53 11.92
C THR A 20 3.36 -11.12 12.35
N LEU A 21 4.33 -10.49 11.69
CA LEU A 21 4.80 -9.16 12.11
C LEU A 21 3.76 -8.06 11.85
N ASP A 22 2.92 -8.17 10.81
CA ASP A 22 1.82 -7.23 10.56
C ASP A 22 0.70 -7.41 11.61
N LYS A 23 0.16 -8.62 11.74
CA LYS A 23 -1.03 -8.88 12.57
C LYS A 23 -0.73 -8.82 14.06
N SER A 24 0.45 -9.24 14.51
CA SER A 24 0.79 -9.21 15.94
C SER A 24 0.91 -7.78 16.49
N GLN A 25 1.07 -6.76 15.66
CA GLN A 25 1.09 -5.36 16.10
C GLN A 25 -0.25 -4.92 16.70
N PHE A 26 -1.36 -5.54 16.29
CA PHE A 26 -2.67 -5.29 16.88
C PHE A 26 -2.69 -5.60 18.39
N ALA A 27 -2.03 -6.68 18.84
CA ALA A 27 -1.99 -7.02 20.25
C ALA A 27 -1.27 -5.93 21.07
N ALA A 28 -0.18 -5.37 20.55
CA ALA A 28 0.52 -4.26 21.20
C ALA A 28 -0.33 -2.98 21.26
N GLN A 29 -1.07 -2.67 20.19
CA GLN A 29 -2.03 -1.56 20.17
C GLN A 29 -3.14 -1.76 21.20
N ALA A 30 -3.79 -2.92 21.19
CA ALA A 30 -4.96 -3.23 22.01
C ALA A 30 -4.62 -3.30 23.52
N HIS A 31 -3.48 -3.88 23.89
CA HIS A 31 -3.14 -4.10 25.30
C HIS A 31 -2.30 -3.00 25.94
N LYS A 32 -1.46 -2.32 25.15
CA LYS A 32 -0.47 -1.37 25.67
C LYS A 32 -0.65 0.04 25.11
N GLY A 33 -1.66 0.28 24.27
CA GLY A 33 -1.90 1.58 23.64
C GLY A 33 -0.75 2.03 22.73
N VAL A 34 0.10 1.10 22.26
CA VAL A 34 1.25 1.43 21.42
C VAL A 34 0.75 1.86 20.05
N THR A 35 0.90 3.14 19.71
CA THR A 35 0.43 3.71 18.43
C THR A 35 1.44 3.55 17.29
N ALA A 36 2.69 3.24 17.60
CA ALA A 36 3.74 3.11 16.60
C ALA A 36 3.63 1.79 15.83
N ALA A 37 2.77 1.76 14.81
CA ALA A 37 2.79 0.70 13.81
C ALA A 37 3.97 0.90 12.86
N ILE A 38 4.66 -0.18 12.53
CA ILE A 38 5.69 -0.23 11.48
C ILE A 38 5.11 -1.04 10.33
N PRO A 39 5.02 -0.47 9.11
CA PRO A 39 4.59 -1.20 7.94
C PRO A 39 5.46 -2.45 7.75
N VAL A 40 4.81 -3.60 7.49
CA VAL A 40 5.50 -4.85 7.16
C VAL A 40 5.11 -5.23 5.75
N LEU A 41 6.08 -5.36 4.86
CA LEU A 41 5.87 -5.71 3.45
C LEU A 41 6.76 -6.89 3.07
N SER A 42 6.33 -7.69 2.10
CA SER A 42 7.28 -8.56 1.41
C SER A 42 8.24 -7.71 0.57
N GLU A 43 9.46 -8.20 0.37
CA GLU A 43 10.41 -7.55 -0.54
C GLU A 43 9.85 -7.42 -1.97
N ALA A 44 9.03 -8.38 -2.40
CA ALA A 44 8.35 -8.35 -3.70
C ALA A 44 7.32 -7.21 -3.79
N GLN A 45 6.51 -7.00 -2.75
CA GLN A 45 5.57 -5.86 -2.70
C GLN A 45 6.33 -4.55 -2.74
N PHE A 46 7.41 -4.42 -1.96
CA PHE A 46 8.21 -3.20 -1.92
C PHE A 46 8.86 -2.90 -3.28
N ALA A 47 9.43 -3.92 -3.94
CA ALA A 47 10.00 -3.80 -5.27
C ALA A 47 8.93 -3.42 -6.31
N ALA A 48 7.74 -4.02 -6.25
CA ALA A 48 6.63 -3.69 -7.14
C ALA A 48 6.21 -2.22 -7.00
N LEU A 49 6.04 -1.72 -5.77
CA LEU A 49 5.75 -0.30 -5.51
C LEU A 49 6.86 0.62 -6.07
N ALA A 50 8.12 0.26 -5.87
CA ALA A 50 9.26 1.01 -6.40
C ALA A 50 9.31 1.02 -7.94
N MET A 51 8.73 0.01 -8.60
CA MET A 51 8.55 -0.06 -10.05
C MET A 51 7.27 0.63 -10.55
N GLY A 52 6.50 1.28 -9.67
CA GLY A 52 5.28 2.00 -10.02
C GLY A 52 4.01 1.17 -10.01
N ALA A 53 4.04 -0.05 -9.45
CA ALA A 53 2.83 -0.87 -9.32
C ALA A 53 1.80 -0.19 -8.42
N HIS A 54 0.52 -0.35 -8.78
CA HIS A 54 -0.56 0.25 -8.03
C HIS A 54 -0.72 -0.41 -6.63
N PRO A 55 -0.77 0.37 -5.53
CA PRO A 55 -0.71 -0.16 -4.16
C PRO A 55 -1.89 -1.08 -3.81
N TYR A 56 -3.07 -0.82 -4.35
CA TYR A 56 -4.28 -1.60 -4.02
C TYR A 56 -4.62 -2.70 -5.05
N ARG A 57 -4.49 -2.43 -6.35
CA ARG A 57 -4.70 -3.41 -7.43
C ARG A 57 -3.67 -4.54 -7.42
N VAL A 58 -2.38 -4.20 -7.26
CA VAL A 58 -1.27 -5.17 -7.38
C VAL A 58 -0.76 -5.59 -6.00
N CYS A 59 -0.37 -4.62 -5.17
CA CYS A 59 0.27 -4.92 -3.88
C CYS A 59 -0.72 -5.25 -2.76
N GLN A 60 -2.02 -5.02 -2.99
CA GLN A 60 -3.13 -5.32 -2.06
C GLN A 60 -2.92 -4.78 -0.64
N LEU A 61 -2.32 -3.60 -0.50
CA LEU A 61 -1.90 -3.07 0.82
C LEU A 61 -3.07 -2.87 1.80
N HIS A 62 -4.31 -2.75 1.31
CA HIS A 62 -5.51 -2.65 2.16
C HIS A 62 -5.79 -3.88 3.03
N TRP A 63 -5.10 -4.99 2.81
CA TRP A 63 -5.14 -6.16 3.68
C TRP A 63 -4.18 -6.08 4.88
N HIS A 64 -3.25 -5.13 4.88
CA HIS A 64 -2.30 -4.94 5.98
C HIS A 64 -3.00 -4.28 7.18
N SER A 65 -2.56 -4.64 8.38
CA SER A 65 -3.09 -4.10 9.64
C SER A 65 -2.29 -2.90 10.14
N ALA A 66 -0.97 -2.89 9.90
CA ALA A 66 -0.13 -1.73 10.19
C ALA A 66 -0.44 -0.59 9.22
N ASP A 67 -0.44 0.65 9.72
CA ASP A 67 -0.64 1.84 8.89
C ASP A 67 0.56 2.04 7.95
N TYR A 68 0.34 1.84 6.66
CA TYR A 68 1.34 1.93 5.59
C TYR A 68 1.29 3.27 4.84
N HIS A 69 0.31 4.14 5.09
CA HIS A 69 0.17 5.40 4.36
C HIS A 69 1.41 6.32 4.49
N PRO A 70 2.05 6.45 5.68
CA PRO A 70 3.27 7.25 5.80
C PRO A 70 4.42 6.75 4.93
N LEU A 71 4.51 5.45 4.67
CA LEU A 71 5.50 4.87 3.76
C LEU A 71 5.19 5.27 2.31
N LEU A 72 3.92 5.16 1.88
CA LEU A 72 3.51 5.55 0.54
C LEU A 72 3.79 7.03 0.27
N GLU A 73 3.51 7.90 1.24
CA GLU A 73 3.83 9.34 1.14
C GLU A 73 5.35 9.57 0.99
N LYS A 74 6.19 8.82 1.73
CA LYS A 74 7.66 8.87 1.56
C LYS A 74 8.16 8.36 0.22
N MET A 75 7.44 7.40 -0.37
CA MET A 75 7.73 6.87 -1.71
C MET A 75 7.23 7.80 -2.84
N GLY A 76 6.54 8.89 -2.51
CA GLY A 76 5.95 9.81 -3.50
C GLY A 76 4.64 9.32 -4.10
N ILE A 77 3.96 8.37 -3.45
CA ILE A 77 2.72 7.77 -3.96
C ILE A 77 1.52 8.47 -3.31
N ASP A 78 0.66 9.10 -4.12
CA ASP A 78 -0.64 9.62 -3.67
C ASP A 78 -1.61 8.46 -3.43
N TRP A 79 -1.58 7.93 -2.21
CA TRP A 79 -2.41 6.80 -1.83
C TRP A 79 -3.91 7.14 -1.82
N ARG A 80 -4.30 8.41 -1.66
CA ARG A 80 -5.71 8.82 -1.65
C ARG A 80 -6.29 8.76 -3.05
N GLU A 81 -5.55 9.25 -4.03
CA GLU A 81 -5.89 9.09 -5.44
C GLU A 81 -5.95 7.62 -5.83
N ARG A 82 -4.96 6.81 -5.46
CA ARG A 82 -4.95 5.37 -5.77
C ARG A 82 -6.09 4.61 -5.08
N TRP A 83 -6.54 5.06 -3.91
CA TRP A 83 -7.69 4.47 -3.24
C TRP A 83 -8.99 4.74 -4.00
N ARG A 84 -9.18 5.99 -4.44
CA ARG A 84 -10.31 6.38 -5.28
C ARG A 84 -10.36 5.55 -6.57
N GLU A 85 -9.23 5.43 -7.26
CA GLU A 85 -9.12 4.60 -8.48
C GLU A 85 -9.52 3.13 -8.21
N PHE A 86 -9.13 2.59 -7.06
CA PHE A 86 -9.51 1.23 -6.65
C PHE A 86 -11.01 1.11 -6.33
N GLU A 87 -11.62 2.09 -5.67
CA GLU A 87 -13.07 2.10 -5.41
C GLU A 87 -13.88 2.18 -6.71
N ASP A 88 -13.42 2.96 -7.69
CA ASP A 88 -14.03 3.03 -9.03
C ASP A 88 -14.02 1.66 -9.74
N ASP A 89 -12.92 0.90 -9.61
CA ASP A 89 -12.85 -0.47 -10.10
C ASP A 89 -13.84 -1.39 -9.42
N LEU A 90 -13.98 -1.30 -8.10
CA LEU A 90 -14.97 -2.09 -7.35
C LEU A 90 -16.40 -1.78 -7.81
N GLU A 91 -16.73 -0.51 -8.05
CA GLU A 91 -18.04 -0.10 -8.57
C GLU A 91 -18.27 -0.61 -10.00
N ARG A 92 -17.25 -0.61 -10.85
CA ARG A 92 -17.29 -1.22 -12.19
C ARG A 92 -17.59 -2.72 -12.11
N LEU A 93 -16.89 -3.45 -11.24
CA LEU A 93 -17.07 -4.90 -11.07
C LEU A 93 -18.45 -5.25 -10.49
N LYS A 94 -18.96 -4.46 -9.53
CA LYS A 94 -20.33 -4.63 -9.00
C LYS A 94 -21.39 -4.50 -10.09
N LYS A 95 -21.21 -3.58 -11.04
CA LYS A 95 -22.15 -3.36 -12.16
C LYS A 95 -22.05 -4.43 -13.24
N ASN A 96 -20.91 -5.12 -13.34
CA ASN A 96 -20.70 -6.20 -14.30
C ASN A 96 -20.05 -7.42 -13.62
N PRO A 97 -20.85 -8.31 -12.99
CA PRO A 97 -20.34 -9.43 -12.21
C PRO A 97 -19.51 -10.47 -12.98
N GLY A 98 -19.55 -10.46 -14.32
CA GLY A 98 -18.70 -11.29 -15.17
C GLY A 98 -17.38 -10.62 -15.58
N ALA A 99 -17.18 -9.35 -15.24
CA ALA A 99 -15.93 -8.65 -15.48
C ALA A 99 -14.86 -9.12 -14.50
N VAL A 100 -13.63 -9.24 -15.01
CA VAL A 100 -12.44 -9.52 -14.23
C VAL A 100 -11.45 -8.38 -14.41
N MET A 101 -10.56 -8.19 -13.43
CA MET A 101 -9.43 -7.28 -13.59
C MET A 101 -8.37 -7.96 -14.44
N THR A 102 -7.94 -7.29 -15.52
CA THR A 102 -6.84 -7.75 -16.38
C THR A 102 -5.51 -7.12 -15.96
N TRP A 103 -4.39 -7.60 -16.54
CA TRP A 103 -3.11 -6.92 -16.38
C TRP A 103 -3.11 -5.53 -17.00
N ASP A 104 -3.80 -5.35 -18.13
CA ASP A 104 -3.99 -4.02 -18.72
C ASP A 104 -4.77 -3.10 -17.79
N ASP A 105 -5.74 -3.59 -17.02
CA ASP A 105 -6.44 -2.79 -16.00
C ASP A 105 -5.52 -2.44 -14.81
N ALA A 106 -4.60 -3.35 -14.46
CA ALA A 106 -3.62 -3.13 -13.39
C ALA A 106 -2.59 -2.06 -13.77
N ASP A 107 -2.18 -2.06 -15.04
CA ASP A 107 -1.17 -1.17 -15.62
C ASP A 107 -1.78 0.10 -16.24
N ALA A 108 -3.10 0.10 -16.50
CA ALA A 108 -3.83 1.24 -17.04
C ALA A 108 -3.52 2.45 -16.18
N ALA A 109 -2.85 3.41 -16.83
CA ALA A 109 -2.18 4.51 -16.18
C ALA A 109 -3.03 5.09 -15.05
N SER A 110 -2.39 5.17 -13.88
CA SER A 110 -2.45 6.36 -13.03
C SER A 110 -2.93 7.56 -13.85
N VAL A 111 -3.97 8.23 -13.38
CA VAL A 111 -4.42 9.52 -13.93
C VAL A 111 -3.18 10.33 -14.34
N PRO A 112 -3.11 10.93 -15.55
CA PRO A 112 -1.98 11.78 -15.91
C PRO A 112 -1.75 12.76 -14.76
N PRO A 113 -0.50 12.95 -14.30
CA PRO A 113 -0.24 13.66 -13.06
C PRO A 113 -1.00 14.97 -13.06
N ASN A 114 -1.70 15.25 -11.95
CA ASN A 114 -2.33 16.55 -11.76
C ASN A 114 -1.31 17.62 -12.18
N PRO A 115 -1.64 18.54 -13.12
CA PRO A 115 -0.71 19.57 -13.57
C PRO A 115 -0.10 20.40 -12.42
N GLU A 116 -0.79 20.46 -11.28
CA GLU A 116 -0.30 21.10 -10.05
C GLU A 116 0.81 20.29 -9.33
N HIS A 117 0.89 18.97 -9.52
CA HIS A 117 1.88 18.08 -8.91
C HIS A 117 3.26 18.19 -9.59
N LEU A 118 3.27 18.43 -10.90
CA LEU A 118 4.49 18.72 -11.68
C LEU A 118 5.16 20.04 -11.28
N ALA A 119 4.40 21.00 -10.73
CA ALA A 119 4.92 22.29 -10.27
C ALA A 119 5.76 22.18 -8.99
N HIS A 120 5.65 21.07 -8.24
CA HIS A 120 6.34 20.85 -6.97
C HIS A 120 7.41 19.74 -7.01
N GLY A 121 7.71 19.19 -8.19
CA GLY A 121 8.88 18.32 -8.39
C GLY A 121 8.78 16.92 -7.79
N GLY A 122 7.58 16.43 -7.49
CA GLY A 122 7.33 15.01 -7.21
C GLY A 122 7.19 14.22 -8.51
N ARG A 123 7.85 13.05 -8.61
CA ARG A 123 7.61 12.10 -9.71
C ARG A 123 6.26 11.43 -9.56
#